data_AF-K1ULA4-F1
#
_entry.id   AF-K1ULA4-F1
#
_cell.length_a   1.000
_cell.length_b   1.000
_cell.length_c   1.000
_cell.angle_alpha   90.00
_cell.angle_beta   90.00
_cell.angle_gamma   90.00
#
_symmetry.space_group_name_H-M   'P 1'
#
loop_
_entity.id
_entity.type
_entity.pdbx_description
1 polymer ?
#
loop_
_entity_poly.entity_id
_entity_poly.type
_entity_poly.pdbx_seq_one_letter_code
_entity_poly.pdbx_strand_id
1 'polypeptide(L)'
;MNIGLLAVDSNYPNLALMKISAWHKARGDNVEWYNPFNRYDKVYMAKVFSFTEDYLQYITNADCVEKGGTGYDIRKVLPMEIDR
;
A
#
# COMPACT_ATOMS: atom_id res chain seq x y z
N MET A 1 12.54 2.20 8.04
CA MET A 1 11.91 1.01 7.44
C MET A 1 11.91 1.13 5.92
N ASN A 2 11.96 0.02 5.21
CA ASN A 2 11.75 -0.08 3.78
C ASN A 2 10.28 -0.41 3.51
N ILE A 3 9.56 0.55 2.94
CA ILE A 3 8.12 0.49 2.70
C ILE A 3 7.84 0.39 1.21
N GLY A 4 7.10 -0.66 0.83
CA GLY A 4 6.59 -0.83 -0.53
C GLY A 4 5.15 -0.35 -0.63
N LEU A 5 4.85 0.42 -1.67
CA LEU A 5 3.49 0.81 -2.02
C LEU A 5 3.05 0.05 -3.27
N LEU A 6 1.89 -0.61 -3.21
CA LEU A 6 1.34 -1.36 -4.34
C LEU A 6 -0.09 -0.87 -4.61
N ALA A 7 -0.24 -0.09 -5.67
CA ALA A 7 -1.55 0.22 -6.23
C ALA A 7 -1.99 -0.98 -7.07
N VAL A 8 -3.04 -1.68 -6.64
CA VAL A 8 -3.51 -2.89 -7.34
C VAL A 8 -4.18 -2.51 -8.66
N ASP A 9 -4.94 -1.42 -8.63
CA ASP A 9 -5.66 -0.88 -9.78
C ASP A 9 -4.86 0.21 -10.53
N SER A 10 -3.51 0.14 -10.48
CA SER A 10 -2.42 1.05 -10.92
C SER A 10 -2.72 2.30 -11.78
N ASN A 11 -3.76 2.26 -12.63
CA ASN A 11 -4.23 3.33 -13.50
C ASN A 11 -4.98 4.47 -12.78
N TYR A 12 -5.35 4.30 -11.51
CA TYR A 12 -6.14 5.29 -10.78
C TYR A 12 -5.37 5.90 -9.60
N PRO A 13 -5.52 7.21 -9.36
CA PRO A 13 -4.95 7.85 -8.18
C PRO A 13 -5.40 7.15 -6.90
N ASN A 14 -4.45 6.84 -6.02
CA ASN A 14 -4.73 6.22 -4.73
C ASN A 14 -4.30 7.14 -3.58
N LEU A 15 -5.26 7.95 -3.10
CA LEU A 15 -5.00 8.92 -2.03
C LEU A 15 -4.52 8.25 -0.73
N ALA A 16 -5.02 7.06 -0.41
CA ALA A 16 -4.62 6.34 0.79
C ALA A 16 -3.12 5.99 0.75
N LEU A 17 -2.62 5.48 -0.39
CA LEU A 17 -1.19 5.22 -0.56
C LEU A 17 -0.36 6.52 -0.51
N MET A 18 -0.89 7.64 -1.02
CA MET A 18 -0.19 8.93 -0.93
C MET A 18 -0.06 9.41 0.51
N LYS A 19 -1.12 9.28 1.33
CA LYS A 19 -1.08 9.60 2.76
C LYS A 19 -0.11 8.71 3.52
N ILE A 20 -0.16 7.40 3.28
CA ILE A 20 0.80 6.43 3.84
C ILE A 20 2.24 6.82 3.45
N SER A 21 2.46 7.19 2.18
CA SER A 21 3.78 7.62 1.70
C SER A 21 4.29 8.84 2.46
N ALA A 22 3.46 9.88 2.59
CA ALA A 22 3.82 11.11 3.29
C ALA A 22 4.13 10.84 4.77
N TRP A 23 3.31 10.03 5.44
CA TRP A 23 3.48 9.70 6.85
C TRP A 23 4.78 8.95 7.13
N HIS A 24 5.10 7.91 6.33
CA HIS A 24 6.34 7.16 6.48
C HIS A 24 7.57 8.04 6.16
N LYS A 25 7.53 8.82 5.07
CA LYS A 25 8.62 9.74 4.72
C LYS A 25 8.89 10.78 5.81
N ALA A 26 7.84 11.32 6.44
CA ALA A 26 7.99 12.27 7.55
C ALA A 26 8.70 11.67 8.77
N ARG A 27 8.74 10.33 8.90
CA ARG A 27 9.41 9.60 9.97
C ARG A 27 10.82 9.14 9.59
N GLY A 28 11.28 9.46 8.37
CA GLY A 28 12.58 9.03 7.84
C GLY A 28 12.59 7.61 7.28
N ASP A 29 11.43 7.00 7.03
CA ASP A 29 11.35 5.71 6.36
C ASP A 29 11.61 5.86 4.85
N ASN A 30 12.22 4.82 4.26
CA ASN A 30 12.36 4.71 2.81
C ASN A 30 11.04 4.20 2.23
N VAL A 31 10.49 4.93 1.26
CA VAL A 31 9.21 4.61 0.63
C VAL A 31 9.36 4.62 -0.86
N GLU A 32 9.04 3.49 -1.49
CA GLU A 32 9.07 3.32 -2.94
C GLU A 32 7.87 2.53 -3.43
N TRP A 33 7.67 2.56 -4.75
CA TRP A 33 6.73 1.65 -5.39
C TRP A 33 7.26 0.23 -5.26
N TYR A 34 6.37 -0.68 -4.87
CA TYR A 34 6.70 -2.09 -4.71
C TYR A 34 7.30 -2.64 -6.00
N ASN A 35 8.42 -3.34 -5.86
CA ASN A 35 9.01 -4.15 -6.90
C ASN A 35 9.43 -5.52 -6.35
N PRO A 36 9.47 -6.57 -7.18
CA PRO A 36 9.78 -7.92 -6.71
C PRO A 36 11.27 -8.14 -6.39
N PHE A 37 12.14 -7.17 -6.67
CA PHE A 37 13.60 -7.32 -6.52
C PHE A 37 14.13 -6.82 -5.18
N ASN A 38 13.45 -5.87 -4.56
CA ASN A 38 13.82 -5.29 -3.27
C ASN A 38 13.17 -6.04 -2.11
N ARG A 39 13.72 -5.91 -0.90
CA ARG A 39 13.12 -6.46 0.33
C ARG A 39 12.49 -5.35 1.17
N TYR A 40 11.29 -5.60 1.68
CA TYR A 40 10.50 -4.64 2.45
C TYR A 40 10.23 -5.13 3.86
N ASP A 41 10.22 -4.19 4.81
CA ASP A 41 9.70 -4.46 6.15
C ASP A 41 8.16 -4.52 6.10
N LYS A 42 7.54 -3.66 5.29
CA LYS A 42 6.09 -3.61 5.12
C LYS A 42 5.69 -3.19 3.71
N VAL A 43 4.68 -3.87 3.15
CA VAL A 43 4.05 -3.50 1.88
C VAL A 43 2.59 -3.12 2.12
N TYR A 44 2.19 -1.95 1.65
CA TYR A 44 0.79 -1.53 1.63
C TYR A 44 0.22 -1.74 0.24
N MET A 45 -0.78 -2.62 0.16
CA MET A 45 -1.54 -2.86 -1.05
C MET A 45 -2.87 -2.12 -0.94
N ALA A 46 -3.18 -1.31 -1.95
CA ALA A 46 -4.46 -0.63 -1.99
C ALA A 46 -5.20 -0.87 -3.31
N LYS A 47 -6.46 -1.29 -3.16
CA LYS A 47 -7.40 -1.55 -4.25
C LYS A 47 -8.62 -0.65 -4.08
N VAL A 48 -9.01 0.03 -5.14
CA VAL A 48 -10.13 0.98 -5.15
C VAL A 48 -11.40 0.29 -5.63
N PHE A 49 -11.32 -0.54 -6.66
CA PHE A 49 -12.48 -1.16 -7.28
C PHE A 49 -12.62 -2.62 -6.86
N SER A 50 -13.85 -3.04 -6.57
CA SER A 50 -14.12 -4.45 -6.24
C SER A 50 -14.15 -5.34 -7.47
N PHE A 51 -14.44 -4.79 -8.65
CA PHE A 51 -14.62 -5.53 -9.91
C PHE A 51 -13.33 -5.77 -10.70
N THR A 52 -12.22 -5.14 -10.33
CA THR A 52 -10.90 -5.38 -10.94
C THR A 52 -10.26 -6.64 -10.36
N GLU A 53 -9.33 -7.24 -11.09
CA GLU A 53 -8.57 -8.40 -10.57
C GLU A 53 -7.69 -8.00 -9.38
N ASP A 54 -7.39 -8.96 -8.51
CA ASP A 54 -6.39 -8.76 -7.44
C ASP A 54 -4.97 -8.94 -8.00
N TYR A 55 -3.96 -8.52 -7.23
CA TYR A 55 -2.56 -8.77 -7.55
C TYR A 55 -2.28 -10.28 -7.51
N LEU A 56 -1.99 -10.85 -8.68
CA LEU A 56 -1.92 -12.32 -8.88
C LEU A 56 -0.64 -12.97 -8.36
N GLN A 57 0.38 -12.18 -8.03
CA GLN A 57 1.64 -12.71 -7.53
C GLN A 57 1.69 -12.67 -6.01
N TYR A 58 2.22 -13.75 -5.41
CA TYR A 58 2.50 -13.77 -3.98
C TYR A 58 3.63 -12.79 -3.66
N ILE A 59 3.42 -11.95 -2.64
CA ILE A 59 4.45 -11.08 -2.09
C ILE A 59 5.26 -11.90 -1.09
N THR A 60 6.46 -12.31 -1.48
CA THR A 60 7.38 -13.13 -0.67
C THR A 60 8.57 -12.36 -0.13
N ASN A 61 8.75 -11.13 -0.58
CA ASN A 61 9.85 -10.21 -0.26
C ASN A 61 9.44 -9.14 0.77
N ALA A 62 8.40 -9.38 1.56
CA ALA A 62 7.93 -8.46 2.61
C ALA A 62 7.66 -9.20 3.92
N ASP A 63 8.09 -8.62 5.04
CA ASP A 63 7.82 -9.21 6.36
C ASP A 63 6.35 -9.01 6.80
N CYS A 64 5.70 -7.94 6.30
CA CYS A 64 4.28 -7.66 6.55
C CYS A 64 3.59 -7.11 5.29
N VAL A 65 2.39 -7.62 4.99
CA VAL A 65 1.54 -7.12 3.90
C VAL A 65 0.22 -6.62 4.46
N GLU A 66 -0.07 -5.35 4.23
CA GLU A 66 -1.31 -4.68 4.66
C GLU A 66 -2.17 -4.38 3.44
N LYS A 67 -3.36 -5.01 3.35
CA LYS A 67 -4.32 -4.77 2.27
C LYS A 67 -5.39 -3.79 2.71
N GLY A 68 -5.72 -2.79 1.90
CA GLY A 68 -6.80 -1.85 2.18
C GLY A 68 -7.39 -1.15 0.96
N GLY A 69 -8.33 -0.25 1.21
CA GLY A 69 -9.09 0.41 0.15
C GLY A 69 -10.41 -0.29 -0.17
N THR A 70 -11.28 0.45 -0.83
CA THR A 70 -12.69 0.08 -1.06
C THR A 70 -12.87 -1.17 -1.90
N GLY A 71 -11.87 -1.55 -2.70
CA GLY A 71 -11.87 -2.77 -3.49
C GLY A 71 -11.60 -4.04 -2.69
N TYR A 72 -11.04 -3.93 -1.48
CA TYR A 72 -10.87 -5.04 -0.54
C TYR A 72 -11.91 -4.98 0.59
N ASP A 73 -12.02 -3.84 1.25
CA ASP A 73 -12.97 -3.61 2.34
C ASP A 73 -13.31 -2.11 2.43
N ILE A 74 -14.57 -1.77 2.15
CA ILE A 74 -15.08 -0.39 2.21
C ILE A 74 -15.07 0.20 3.62
N ARG A 75 -15.05 -0.64 4.67
CA ARG A 75 -15.04 -0.20 6.07
C ARG A 75 -13.62 0.05 6.58
N LYS A 76 -12.60 -0.38 5.84
CA LYS A 76 -11.21 -0.22 6.25
C LYS A 76 -10.78 1.22 6.07
N VAL A 77 -10.47 1.86 7.20
CA VAL A 77 -10.02 3.25 7.27
C VAL A 77 -8.55 3.32 7.64
N LEU A 78 -7.88 4.39 7.22
CA LEU A 78 -6.53 4.68 7.67
C LEU A 78 -6.54 5.03 9.17
N PRO A 79 -5.50 4.66 9.92
CA PRO A 79 -5.28 5.18 11.26
C PRO A 79 -5.26 6.71 11.26
N MET A 80 -5.80 7.32 12.32
CA MET A 80 -5.97 8.78 12.41
C MET A 80 -4.65 9.54 12.26
N GLU A 81 -3.53 8.97 12.72
CA GLU A 81 -2.19 9.55 12.56
C GLU A 81 -1.71 9.64 11.10
N ILE A 82 -2.23 8.79 10.21
CA ILE A 82 -1.89 8.77 8.77
C ILE A 82 -2.91 9.59 7.97
N ASP A 83 -4.17 9.61 8.41
CA ASP A 83 -5.26 10.24 7.66
C ASP A 83 -5.34 11.77 7.78
N ARG A 84 -4.55 12.36 8.69
CA ARG A 84 -4.52 13.80 8.98
C ARG A 84 -3.97 14.66 7.84
#